data_AF-A0A9Q8SK85-F1
#
_entry.id   AF-A0A9Q8SK85-F1
#
_cell.length_a   1.000
_cell.length_b   1.000
_cell.length_c   1.000
_cell.angle_alpha   90.00
_cell.angle_beta   90.00
_cell.angle_gamma   90.00
#
_symmetry.space_group_name_H-M   'P 1'
#
loop_
_entity.id
_entity.type
_entity.pdbx_description
1 polymer ?
#
loop_
_entity_poly.entity_id
_entity_poly.type
_entity_poly.pdbx_seq_one_letter_code
_entity_poly.pdbx_strand_id
1 'polypeptide(L)'
;MHSFRVVSVLLVSLGGLGVAAKSLSLEGIPSCAITCMVKALPSTTCSPTDQACLCVDSKFNAAVQPCIQSTCTIQESLVVTNATWSNCGFPYSDQTSNIHLISGVVTAIGIIFIMMRMATKIAKLSAWGADDTVIIVAFALFIGFFVELFYCEFVT
;
A
#
# COMPACT_ATOMS: atom_id res chain seq x y z
N MET A 1 -60.94 -2.33 0.32
CA MET A 1 -60.00 -2.05 1.43
C MET A 1 -58.55 -2.49 1.12
N HIS A 2 -58.06 -2.37 -0.13
CA HIS A 2 -56.65 -2.66 -0.50
C HIS A 2 -55.89 -1.42 -0.99
N SER A 3 -56.59 -0.34 -1.33
CA SER A 3 -56.02 0.87 -1.91
C SER A 3 -55.29 1.79 -0.92
N PHE A 4 -55.44 1.56 0.39
CA PHE A 4 -54.90 2.44 1.43
C PHE A 4 -53.45 2.10 1.85
N ARG A 5 -52.95 0.89 1.54
CA ARG A 5 -51.61 0.45 1.95
C ARG A 5 -50.50 0.86 0.96
N VAL A 6 -50.85 1.15 -0.29
CA VAL A 6 -49.86 1.47 -1.35
C VAL A 6 -49.45 2.94 -1.29
N VAL A 7 -50.33 3.82 -0.82
CA VAL A 7 -50.08 5.27 -0.75
C VAL A 7 -49.07 5.63 0.35
N SER A 8 -48.98 4.85 1.43
CA SER A 8 -48.05 5.13 2.54
C SER A 8 -46.59 4.76 2.26
N VAL A 9 -46.28 3.95 1.25
CA VAL A 9 -44.90 3.52 0.96
C VAL A 9 -44.16 4.51 0.05
N LEU A 10 -44.88 5.38 -0.67
CA LEU A 10 -44.28 6.30 -1.65
C LEU A 10 -43.91 7.70 -1.09
N LEU A 11 -44.22 8.00 0.17
CA LEU A 11 -44.05 9.35 0.75
C LEU A 11 -42.99 9.46 1.86
N VAL A 12 -42.28 8.38 2.19
CA VAL A 12 -41.14 8.46 3.11
C VAL A 12 -39.88 8.82 2.32
N SER A 13 -39.60 10.11 2.37
CA SER A 13 -38.29 10.76 2.23
C SER A 13 -37.60 10.71 0.85
N LEU A 14 -38.07 11.61 -0.02
CA LEU A 14 -37.17 12.64 -0.57
C LEU A 14 -36.50 13.39 0.60
N GLY A 15 -35.45 12.82 1.17
CA GLY A 15 -34.48 13.51 2.00
C GLY A 15 -33.17 13.46 1.25
N GLY A 16 -32.74 14.59 0.69
CA GLY A 16 -31.55 14.65 -0.16
C GLY A 16 -30.36 13.99 0.52
N LEU A 17 -29.59 13.20 -0.24
CA LEU A 17 -28.22 12.89 0.11
C LEU A 17 -27.44 14.21 0.09
N GLY A 18 -27.47 14.93 1.20
CA GLY A 18 -26.40 15.85 1.53
C GLY A 18 -25.16 15.00 1.78
N VAL A 19 -24.36 14.77 0.75
CA VAL A 19 -22.97 14.37 0.95
C VAL A 19 -22.35 15.47 1.81
N ALA A 20 -22.04 15.14 3.06
CA ALA A 20 -21.23 16.02 3.88
C ALA A 20 -19.90 16.17 3.16
N ALA A 21 -19.72 17.30 2.46
CA ALA A 21 -18.44 17.70 1.92
C ALA A 21 -17.52 17.99 3.11
N LYS A 22 -16.82 16.97 3.58
CA LYS A 22 -15.65 17.19 4.42
C LYS A 22 -14.61 17.83 3.51
N SER A 23 -14.09 18.98 3.92
CA SER A 23 -12.92 19.58 3.29
C SER A 23 -11.70 18.72 3.61
N LEU A 24 -10.79 18.57 2.64
CA LEU A 24 -9.54 17.83 2.84
C LEU A 24 -8.81 18.46 4.02
N SER A 25 -8.75 17.76 5.16
CA SER A 25 -8.02 18.23 6.32
C SER A 25 -6.52 18.17 6.01
N LEU A 26 -5.92 19.35 5.85
CA LEU A 26 -4.48 19.53 5.64
C LEU A 26 -3.70 19.54 6.97
N GLU A 27 -4.39 19.40 8.09
CA GLU A 27 -3.77 19.42 9.40
C GLU A 27 -2.86 18.19 9.57
N GLY A 28 -1.58 18.45 9.87
CA GLY A 28 -0.56 17.40 9.98
C GLY A 28 0.01 16.88 8.66
N ILE A 29 -0.43 17.38 7.50
CA ILE A 29 0.13 16.98 6.19
C ILE A 29 1.38 17.82 5.87
N PRO A 30 2.53 17.20 5.55
CA PRO A 30 3.75 17.92 5.18
C PRO A 30 3.60 18.72 3.88
N SER A 31 4.29 19.87 3.81
CA SER A 31 4.23 20.80 2.67
C SER A 31 4.61 20.17 1.33
N CYS A 32 5.52 19.18 1.36
CA CYS A 32 5.89 18.39 0.18
C CYS A 32 4.66 17.72 -0.46
N ALA A 33 3.84 17.04 0.34
CA ALA A 33 2.67 16.33 -0.16
C ALA A 33 1.55 17.26 -0.61
N ILE A 34 1.36 18.40 0.06
CA ILE A 34 0.42 19.44 -0.39
C ILE A 34 0.80 19.91 -1.80
N THR A 35 2.10 20.13 -2.05
CA THR A 35 2.59 20.51 -3.38
C THR A 35 2.28 19.45 -4.42
N CYS A 36 2.43 18.16 -4.08
CA CYS A 36 2.09 17.06 -4.97
C CYS A 36 0.59 16.94 -5.25
N MET A 37 -0.26 17.12 -4.23
CA MET A 37 -1.71 17.12 -4.38
C MET A 37 -2.17 18.26 -5.28
N VAL A 38 -1.64 19.48 -5.09
CA VAL A 38 -1.97 20.64 -5.94
C VAL A 38 -1.54 20.41 -7.39
N LYS A 39 -0.34 19.85 -7.63
CA LYS A 39 0.13 19.48 -8.98
C LYS A 39 -0.74 18.43 -9.66
N ALA A 40 -1.40 17.57 -8.89
CA ALA A 40 -2.26 16.51 -9.40
C ALA A 40 -3.71 16.96 -9.64
N LEU A 41 -4.15 18.13 -9.15
CA LEU A 41 -5.51 18.65 -9.38
C LEU A 41 -5.96 18.65 -10.86
N PRO A 42 -5.11 18.95 -11.86
CA PRO A 42 -5.52 18.88 -13.27
C PRO A 42 -5.86 17.47 -13.77
N SER A 43 -5.50 16.41 -13.03
CA SER A 43 -5.75 15.02 -13.42
C SER A 43 -7.16 14.52 -13.08
N THR A 44 -7.89 15.27 -12.25
CA THR A 44 -9.20 14.91 -11.72
C THR A 44 -10.28 15.88 -12.14
N THR A 45 -11.54 15.43 -12.09
CA THR A 45 -12.73 16.27 -12.25
C THR A 45 -13.32 16.70 -10.92
N CYS A 46 -12.78 16.22 -9.80
CA CYS A 46 -13.20 16.59 -8.46
C CYS A 46 -12.88 18.06 -8.14
N SER A 47 -13.72 18.71 -7.35
CA SER A 47 -13.37 20.02 -6.77
C SER A 47 -12.17 19.87 -5.84
N PRO A 48 -11.21 20.83 -5.80
CA PRO A 48 -10.08 20.80 -4.86
C PRO A 48 -10.50 20.75 -3.38
N THR A 49 -11.73 21.17 -3.08
CA THR A 49 -12.30 21.15 -1.73
C THR A 49 -13.18 19.94 -1.44
N ASP A 50 -13.50 19.12 -2.45
CA ASP A 50 -14.31 17.92 -2.30
C ASP A 50 -13.43 16.72 -1.97
N GLN A 51 -13.15 16.56 -0.68
CA GLN A 51 -12.31 15.48 -0.21
C GLN A 51 -12.85 14.10 -0.57
N ALA A 52 -14.16 13.90 -0.41
CA ALA A 52 -14.78 12.59 -0.62
C ALA A 52 -14.60 12.15 -2.08
N CYS A 53 -14.75 13.08 -3.03
CA CYS A 53 -14.46 12.83 -4.44
C CYS A 53 -12.97 12.51 -4.67
N LEU A 54 -12.06 13.33 -4.11
CA LEU A 54 -10.62 13.13 -4.28
C LEU A 54 -10.12 11.80 -3.72
N CYS A 55 -10.67 11.34 -2.59
CA CYS A 55 -10.30 10.07 -1.98
C CYS A 55 -10.58 8.87 -2.89
N VAL A 56 -11.67 8.90 -3.67
CA VAL A 56 -12.06 7.78 -4.54
C VAL A 56 -11.59 7.93 -5.99
N ASP A 57 -11.05 9.09 -6.37
CA ASP A 57 -10.60 9.35 -7.73
C ASP A 57 -9.25 8.67 -8.03
N SER A 58 -9.28 7.63 -8.85
CA SER A 58 -8.09 6.84 -9.17
C SER A 58 -7.05 7.63 -9.98
N LYS A 59 -7.47 8.60 -10.80
CA LYS A 59 -6.57 9.44 -11.59
C LYS A 59 -5.77 10.38 -10.71
N PHE A 60 -6.44 11.07 -9.78
CA PHE A 60 -5.81 11.90 -8.76
C PHE A 60 -4.80 11.09 -7.95
N ASN A 61 -5.23 9.99 -7.36
CA ASN A 61 -4.36 9.15 -6.52
C ASN A 61 -3.13 8.64 -7.29
N ALA A 62 -3.31 8.18 -8.53
CA ALA A 62 -2.21 7.73 -9.37
C ALA A 62 -1.25 8.85 -9.78
N ALA A 63 -1.72 10.10 -9.89
CA ALA A 63 -0.90 11.27 -10.21
C ALA A 63 -0.14 11.81 -8.98
N VAL A 64 -0.72 11.72 -7.78
CA VAL A 64 -0.11 12.20 -6.53
C VAL A 64 1.04 11.29 -6.08
N GLN A 65 0.83 9.98 -6.14
CA GLN A 65 1.75 8.98 -5.60
C GLN A 65 3.21 9.08 -6.09
N PRO A 66 3.51 9.17 -7.41
CA PRO A 66 4.89 9.27 -7.88
C PRO A 66 5.57 10.58 -7.47
N CYS A 67 4.80 11.66 -7.31
CA CYS A 67 5.33 12.94 -6.81
C CYS A 67 5.78 12.81 -5.35
N ILE A 68 4.94 12.19 -4.50
CA ILE A 68 5.29 11.98 -3.08
C ILE A 68 6.53 11.11 -2.97
N GLN A 69 6.60 10.00 -3.73
CA GLN A 69 7.72 9.06 -3.69
C GLN A 69 9.06 9.68 -4.14
N SER A 70 9.02 10.66 -5.03
CA SER A 70 10.23 11.30 -5.57
C SER A 70 10.66 12.56 -4.82
N THR A 71 9.70 13.27 -4.20
CA THR A 71 9.95 14.60 -3.62
C THR A 71 9.97 14.56 -2.10
N CYS A 72 9.16 13.70 -1.48
CA CYS A 72 9.01 13.67 -0.03
C CYS A 72 9.95 12.63 0.59
N THR A 73 10.35 12.88 1.84
CA THR A 73 11.11 11.89 2.60
C THR A 73 10.25 10.67 2.93
N ILE A 74 10.89 9.56 3.30
CA ILE A 74 10.19 8.34 3.72
C ILE A 74 9.28 8.61 4.93
N GLN A 75 9.75 9.42 5.89
CA GLN A 75 8.96 9.78 7.07
C GLN A 75 7.72 10.60 6.70
N GLU A 76 7.89 11.63 5.86
CA GLU A 76 6.76 12.44 5.38
C GLU A 76 5.76 11.62 4.59
N SER A 77 6.24 10.69 3.75
CA SER A 77 5.38 9.79 2.98
C SER A 77 4.50 8.94 3.91
N LEU A 78 5.07 8.41 4.99
CA LEU A 78 4.32 7.66 6.02
C LEU A 78 3.26 8.52 6.71
N VAL A 79 3.61 9.74 7.10
CA VAL A 79 2.69 10.70 7.72
C VAL A 79 1.51 10.98 6.79
N VAL A 80 1.79 11.22 5.51
CA VAL A 80 0.75 11.48 4.49
C VAL A 80 -0.14 10.26 4.31
N THR A 81 0.43 9.07 4.17
CA THR A 81 -0.35 7.83 4.04
C THR A 81 -1.27 7.64 5.24
N ASN A 82 -0.78 7.85 6.46
CA ASN A 82 -1.58 7.72 7.68
C ASN A 82 -2.71 8.75 7.73
N ALA A 83 -2.40 10.03 7.46
CA ALA A 83 -3.37 11.11 7.43
C ALA A 83 -4.43 10.89 6.34
N THR A 84 -4.03 10.46 5.15
CA THR A 84 -4.98 10.12 4.08
C THR A 84 -5.85 8.93 4.46
N TRP A 85 -5.27 7.87 5.05
CA TRP A 85 -6.02 6.72 5.59
C TRP A 85 -7.09 7.15 6.61
N SER A 86 -6.73 7.99 7.58
CA SER A 86 -7.68 8.48 8.58
C SER A 86 -8.72 9.43 8.01
N ASN A 87 -8.30 10.38 7.16
CA ASN A 87 -9.16 11.45 6.66
C ASN A 87 -10.17 10.92 5.64
N CYS A 88 -9.76 10.01 4.76
CA CYS A 88 -10.64 9.38 3.77
C CYS A 88 -11.44 8.20 4.33
N GLY A 89 -11.14 7.75 5.56
CA GLY A 89 -11.89 6.67 6.21
C GLY A 89 -11.77 5.33 5.50
N PHE A 90 -10.60 5.06 4.92
CA PHE A 90 -10.39 3.82 4.18
C PHE A 90 -10.40 2.62 5.12
N PRO A 91 -10.95 1.47 4.70
CA PRO A 91 -10.96 0.28 5.52
C PRO A 91 -9.53 -0.18 5.75
N TYR A 92 -9.18 -0.47 7.02
CA TYR A 92 -7.92 -1.12 7.33
C TYR A 92 -7.92 -2.51 6.71
N SER A 93 -7.13 -2.68 5.64
CA SER A 93 -6.90 -3.97 5.02
C SER A 93 -5.62 -4.54 5.60
N ASP A 94 -5.77 -5.44 6.57
CA ASP A 94 -4.65 -6.22 7.06
C ASP A 94 -4.21 -7.19 5.96
N GLN A 95 -3.06 -6.89 5.36
CA GLN A 95 -2.42 -7.70 4.32
C GLN A 95 -1.13 -8.35 4.82
N THR A 96 -0.88 -8.28 6.13
CA THR A 96 0.34 -8.79 6.78
C THR A 96 0.53 -10.27 6.46
N SER A 97 -0.54 -11.07 6.54
CA SER A 97 -0.51 -12.49 6.18
C SER A 97 -0.11 -12.76 4.73
N ASN A 98 -0.58 -11.94 3.79
CA ASN A 98 -0.23 -12.09 2.36
C ASN A 98 1.23 -11.74 2.11
N ILE A 99 1.72 -10.68 2.77
CA ILE A 99 3.12 -10.25 2.68
C ILE A 99 4.04 -11.36 3.23
N HIS A 100 3.69 -11.96 4.38
CA HIS A 100 4.43 -13.07 4.97
C HIS A 100 4.45 -14.31 4.07
N LEU A 101 3.29 -14.68 3.51
CA LEU A 101 3.18 -15.81 2.60
C LEU A 101 4.05 -15.61 1.36
N ILE A 102 3.92 -14.45 0.70
CA ILE A 102 4.69 -14.15 -0.52
C ILE A 102 6.19 -14.11 -0.22
N SER A 103 6.59 -13.43 0.85
CA SER A 103 7.99 -13.36 1.29
C SER A 103 8.57 -14.75 1.57
N GLY A 104 7.82 -15.60 2.27
CA GLY A 104 8.20 -16.98 2.56
C GLY A 104 8.35 -17.83 1.29
N VAL A 105 7.40 -17.73 0.35
CA VAL A 105 7.43 -18.47 -0.92
C VAL A 105 8.64 -18.06 -1.77
N VAL A 106 8.90 -16.76 -1.94
CA VAL A 106 10.05 -16.27 -2.71
C VAL A 106 11.37 -16.73 -2.09
N THR A 107 11.47 -16.70 -0.76
CA THR A 107 12.65 -17.17 -0.03
C THR A 107 12.87 -18.68 -0.21
N ALA A 108 11.80 -19.48 -0.13
CA ALA A 108 11.87 -20.93 -0.37
C ALA A 108 12.34 -21.26 -1.79
N ILE A 109 11.83 -20.54 -2.79
CA ILE A 109 12.29 -20.68 -4.18
C ILE A 109 13.79 -20.33 -4.29
N GLY A 110 14.22 -19.23 -3.67
CA GLY A 110 15.63 -18.84 -3.63
C GLY A 110 16.55 -19.92 -3.03
N ILE A 111 16.11 -20.57 -1.94
CA ILE A 111 16.82 -21.70 -1.33
C ILE A 111 16.96 -22.86 -2.33
N ILE A 112 15.91 -23.21 -3.05
CA ILE A 112 15.95 -24.30 -4.04
C ILE A 112 17.00 -24.01 -5.12
N PHE A 113 17.05 -22.79 -5.65
CA PHE A 113 18.07 -22.39 -6.63
C PHE A 113 19.49 -22.49 -6.08
N ILE A 114 19.72 -22.07 -4.84
CA ILE A 114 21.02 -22.19 -4.18
C ILE A 114 21.40 -23.68 -4.00
N MET A 115 20.45 -24.51 -3.58
CA MET A 115 20.67 -25.95 -3.41
C MET A 115 21.04 -26.63 -4.73
N MET A 116 20.31 -26.33 -5.81
CA MET A 116 20.65 -26.81 -7.15
C MET A 116 22.06 -26.36 -7.56
N ARG A 117 22.41 -25.10 -7.28
CA ARG A 117 23.75 -24.55 -7.57
C ARG A 117 24.84 -25.30 -6.82
N MET A 118 24.67 -25.55 -5.52
CA MET A 118 25.63 -26.31 -4.71
C MET A 118 25.73 -27.78 -5.15
N ALA A 119 24.62 -28.40 -5.54
CA ALA A 119 24.61 -29.77 -6.03
C ALA A 119 25.52 -29.96 -7.26
N THR A 120 25.59 -28.98 -8.17
CA THR A 120 26.51 -29.05 -9.32
C THR A 120 27.99 -29.09 -8.91
N LYS A 121 28.33 -28.44 -7.80
CA LYS A 121 29.70 -28.39 -7.26
C LYS A 121 30.04 -29.66 -6.50
N ILE A 122 29.11 -30.16 -5.69
CA ILE A 122 29.27 -31.44 -4.96
C ILE A 122 29.41 -32.60 -5.95
N ALA A 123 28.63 -32.58 -7.03
CA ALA A 123 28.73 -33.55 -8.12
C ALA A 123 29.99 -33.37 -9.00
N LYS A 124 30.85 -32.39 -8.70
CA LYS A 124 32.07 -32.04 -9.45
C LYS A 124 31.82 -31.73 -10.94
N LEU A 125 30.60 -31.31 -11.29
CA LEU A 125 30.23 -30.89 -12.64
C LEU A 125 30.78 -29.50 -13.00
N SER A 126 31.16 -28.71 -11.99
CA SER A 126 31.68 -27.36 -12.15
C SER A 126 32.64 -27.00 -10.99
N ALA A 127 33.69 -26.25 -11.30
CA ALA A 127 34.64 -25.74 -10.30
C ALA A 127 34.04 -24.59 -9.48
N TRP A 128 34.61 -24.31 -8.31
CA TRP A 128 34.21 -23.19 -7.48
C TRP A 128 34.55 -21.86 -8.16
N GLY A 129 33.59 -20.95 -8.23
CA GLY A 129 33.75 -19.61 -8.79
C GLY A 129 33.53 -18.51 -7.77
N ALA A 130 33.93 -17.28 -8.13
CA ALA A 130 33.63 -16.09 -7.32
C ALA A 130 32.12 -15.91 -7.12
N ASP A 131 31.32 -16.20 -8.15
CA ASP A 131 29.84 -16.19 -8.10
C ASP A 131 29.28 -17.09 -6.98
N ASP A 132 29.87 -18.26 -6.76
CA ASP A 132 29.42 -19.20 -5.73
C ASP A 132 29.72 -18.69 -4.31
N THR A 133 30.76 -17.86 -4.16
CA THR A 133 31.08 -17.23 -2.87
C THR A 133 30.15 -16.05 -2.60
N VAL A 134 29.89 -15.24 -3.64
CA VAL A 134 28.98 -14.09 -3.54
C VAL A 134 27.55 -14.54 -3.19
N ILE A 135 27.04 -15.61 -3.81
CA ILE A 135 25.69 -16.10 -3.51
C ILE A 135 25.55 -16.64 -2.09
N ILE A 136 26.58 -17.29 -1.53
CA ILE A 136 26.57 -17.77 -0.14
C ILE A 136 26.55 -16.59 0.84
N VAL A 137 27.44 -15.61 0.63
CA VAL A 137 27.52 -14.43 1.50
C VAL A 137 26.23 -13.62 1.42
N ALA A 138 25.70 -13.41 0.22
CA ALA A 138 24.42 -12.72 0.02
C ALA A 138 23.27 -13.44 0.73
N PHE A 139 23.20 -14.77 0.65
CA PHE A 139 22.17 -15.54 1.32
C PHE A 139 22.29 -15.51 2.84
N ALA A 140 23.53 -15.54 3.38
CA ALA A 140 23.77 -15.42 4.82
C ALA A 140 23.29 -14.06 5.37
N LEU A 141 23.54 -12.97 4.64
CA LEU A 141 23.04 -11.63 5.00
C LEU A 141 21.51 -11.54 4.90
N PHE A 142 20.94 -12.13 3.86
CA PHE A 142 19.49 -12.14 3.63
C PHE A 142 18.73 -12.90 4.73
N ILE A 143 19.28 -14.01 5.23
CA ILE A 143 18.71 -14.73 6.38
C ILE A 143 18.63 -13.83 7.61
N GLY A 144 19.68 -13.05 7.90
CA GLY A 144 19.69 -12.14 9.05
C GLY A 144 18.54 -11.13 8.99
N PHE A 145 18.36 -10.49 7.84
CA PHE A 145 17.27 -9.55 7.60
C PHE A 145 15.88 -10.22 7.67
N PHE A 146 15.75 -11.42 7.10
CA PHE A 146 14.49 -12.17 7.13
C PHE A 146 14.08 -12.57 8.55
N VAL A 147 15.06 -12.97 9.38
CA VAL A 147 14.85 -13.28 10.79
C VAL A 147 14.37 -12.05 11.54
N GLU A 148 14.98 -10.89 11.38
CA GLU A 148 14.53 -9.65 12.03
C GLU A 148 13.08 -9.30 11.70
N LEU A 149 12.68 -9.45 10.42
CA LEU A 149 11.31 -9.21 9.98
C LEU A 149 10.28 -10.15 10.63
N PHE A 150 10.61 -11.43 10.79
CA PHE A 150 9.71 -12.42 11.41
C PHE A 150 9.71 -12.36 12.95
N TYR A 151 10.84 -12.03 13.58
CA TYR A 151 10.94 -11.94 15.04
C TYR A 151 10.34 -10.65 15.60
N CYS A 152 10.40 -9.53 14.88
CA CYS A 152 9.80 -8.27 15.32
C CYS A 152 8.27 -8.37 15.47
N GLU A 153 7.60 -9.18 14.63
CA GLU A 153 6.15 -9.36 14.68
C GLU A 153 5.65 -10.44 15.66
N PHE A 154 6.49 -11.41 16.07
CA PHE A 154 6.07 -12.38 17.10
C PHE A 154 6.01 -11.77 18.52
N VAL A 155 6.67 -10.63 18.73
CA VAL A 155 6.81 -9.98 20.04
C VAL A 155 5.79 -8.84 20.27
N THR A 156 5.07 -8.41 19.23
CA THR A 156 3.91 -7.49 19.32
C THR A 156 2.60 -8.23 19.27
#